data_AF-A0A536VGC7-F1
#
_entry.id   AF-A0A536VGC7-F1
#
_cell.length_a   1.000
_cell.length_b   1.000
_cell.length_c   1.000
_cell.angle_alpha   90.00
_cell.angle_beta   90.00
_cell.angle_gamma   90.00
#
_symmetry.space_group_name_H-M   'P 1'
#
loop_
_entity.id
_entity.type
_entity.pdbx_description
1 polymer ?
#
loop_
_entity_poly.entity_id
_entity_poly.type
_entity_poly.pdbx_seq_one_letter_code
_entity_poly.pdbx_strand_id
1 'polypeptide(L)'
;MKRYRDYSSLPGFKIDEVSALSFVREMVEWNLPPVVFESLGTPGFYLNWLRPAVFAAGLWTDPGRSALRKNYASVGTQADLRFSVLHWYDMTLSVGYAVGYQGSRRAGSEWMISLKIM
;
A
#
# COMPACT_ATOMS: atom_id res chain seq x y z
N MET A 1 -6.46 -8.06 2.63
CA MET A 1 -6.84 -6.83 3.36
C MET A 1 -5.76 -5.81 3.06
N LYS A 2 -6.08 -4.65 2.47
CA LYS A 2 -5.04 -3.72 1.96
C LYS A 2 -4.58 -2.80 3.09
N ARG A 3 -3.35 -2.99 3.59
CA ARG A 3 -2.84 -2.34 4.80
C ARG A 3 -2.68 -0.82 4.68
N TYR A 4 -2.51 -0.29 3.46
CA TYR A 4 -2.44 1.16 3.22
C TYR A 4 -3.80 1.89 3.37
N ARG A 5 -4.92 1.15 3.45
CA ARG A 5 -6.26 1.71 3.68
C ARG A 5 -6.59 1.90 5.15
N ASP A 6 -5.67 1.57 6.06
CA ASP A 6 -5.87 1.84 7.49
C ASP A 6 -5.70 3.34 7.77
N TYR A 7 -6.60 3.91 8.57
CA TYR A 7 -6.64 5.34 8.87
C TYR A 7 -5.37 5.80 9.61
N SER A 8 -4.83 4.91 10.45
CA SER A 8 -3.64 5.12 11.27
C SER A 8 -2.31 4.82 10.56
N SER A 9 -2.32 4.33 9.31
CA SER A 9 -1.10 3.98 8.57
C SER A 9 -0.78 4.99 7.47
N LEU A 10 0.47 5.46 7.44
CA LEU A 10 1.03 6.18 6.29
C LEU A 10 2.18 5.34 5.72
N PRO A 11 1.95 4.60 4.62
CA PRO A 11 2.97 3.71 4.06
C PRO A 11 4.29 4.45 3.81
N GLY A 12 5.42 3.86 4.22
CA GLY A 12 6.74 4.50 4.07
C GLY A 12 7.22 5.25 5.31
N PHE A 13 6.46 5.21 6.40
CA PHE A 13 6.84 5.65 7.75
C PHE A 13 6.61 4.49 8.73
N LYS A 14 7.48 4.36 9.74
CA LYS A 14 7.31 3.36 10.80
C LYS A 14 6.07 3.68 11.64
N ILE A 15 5.55 2.65 12.28
CA ILE A 15 4.52 2.78 13.32
C ILE A 15 5.05 3.77 14.39
N ASP A 16 4.21 4.73 14.76
CA ASP A 16 4.50 5.84 15.70
C ASP A 16 5.57 6.87 15.27
N GLU A 17 6.01 6.86 14.01
CA GLU A 17 7.01 7.83 13.52
C GLU A 17 6.42 9.24 13.28
N VAL A 18 5.11 9.32 13.04
CA VAL A 18 4.40 10.60 12.83
C VAL A 18 3.50 10.89 14.02
N SER A 19 3.94 11.80 14.89
CA SER A 19 3.15 12.30 16.03
C SER A 19 2.48 13.63 15.66
N ALA A 20 1.15 13.67 15.74
CA ALA A 20 0.32 14.84 15.45
C ALA A 20 -0.91 14.87 16.34
N LEU A 21 -1.32 16.06 16.80
CA LEU A 21 -2.57 16.24 17.56
C LEU A 21 -3.78 16.43 16.64
N SER A 22 -3.54 17.03 15.48
CA SER A 22 -4.53 17.19 14.41
C SER A 22 -3.85 16.93 13.06
N PHE A 23 -4.57 16.35 12.10
CA PHE A 23 -4.01 16.10 10.78
C PHE A 23 -5.06 16.10 9.68
N VAL A 24 -4.60 16.37 8.46
CA VAL A 24 -5.36 16.18 7.22
C VAL A 24 -4.59 15.20 6.36
N ARG A 25 -5.27 14.13 5.92
CA ARG A 25 -4.70 13.12 5.03
C ARG A 25 -5.47 13.11 3.71
N GLU A 26 -4.75 13.19 2.61
CA GLU A 26 -5.27 13.00 1.26
C GLU A 26 -4.58 11.80 0.63
N MET A 27 -5.32 10.99 -0.12
CA MET A 27 -4.76 9.81 -0.78
C MET A 27 -5.41 9.60 -2.14
N VAL A 28 -4.58 9.34 -3.14
CA VAL A 28 -4.97 9.00 -4.50
C VAL A 28 -4.43 7.61 -4.81
N GLU A 29 -5.29 6.75 -5.31
CA GLU A 29 -4.95 5.39 -5.72
C GLU A 29 -5.31 5.19 -7.19
N TRP A 30 -4.33 4.85 -8.00
CA TRP A 30 -4.52 4.47 -9.39
C TRP A 30 -4.41 2.94 -9.52
N ASN A 31 -5.55 2.30 -9.76
CA ASN A 31 -5.61 0.88 -10.10
C ASN A 31 -5.37 0.69 -11.59
N LEU A 32 -4.32 -0.05 -11.93
CA LEU A 32 -3.99 -0.38 -13.32
C LEU A 32 -4.80 -1.61 -13.78
N PRO A 33 -4.97 -1.79 -15.10
CA PRO A 33 -5.63 -2.98 -15.64
C PRO A 33 -4.99 -4.27 -15.12
N PRO A 34 -5.79 -5.26 -14.69
CA PRO A 34 -5.25 -6.52 -14.24
C PRO A 34 -4.64 -7.29 -15.41
N VAL A 35 -3.47 -7.88 -15.20
CA VAL A 35 -2.86 -8.84 -16.11
C VAL A 35 -3.43 -10.21 -15.76
N VAL A 36 -4.24 -10.77 -16.66
CA VAL A 36 -4.86 -12.10 -16.50
C VAL A 36 -3.93 -13.13 -17.11
N PHE A 37 -3.74 -14.25 -16.42
CA PHE A 37 -2.94 -15.37 -16.94
C PHE A 37 -3.87 -16.52 -17.31
N GLU A 38 -3.90 -16.89 -18.59
CA GLU A 38 -4.81 -17.94 -19.08
C GLU A 38 -4.27 -19.37 -18.89
N SER A 39 -2.95 -19.56 -18.73
CA SER A 39 -2.38 -20.91 -18.54
C SER A 39 -1.04 -20.97 -17.80
N LEU A 40 -0.76 -20.05 -16.88
CA LEU A 40 0.45 -20.13 -16.05
C LEU A 40 0.16 -20.92 -14.76
N GLY A 41 0.50 -22.21 -14.78
CA GLY A 41 0.31 -23.08 -13.61
C GLY A 41 0.50 -24.58 -13.86
N THR A 42 0.39 -25.35 -12.78
CA THR A 42 0.20 -26.81 -12.80
C THR A 42 -1.23 -27.12 -12.33
N PRO A 43 -1.77 -28.33 -12.53
CA PRO A 43 -3.11 -28.68 -12.03
C PRO A 43 -3.33 -28.42 -10.53
N GLY A 44 -2.24 -28.35 -9.74
CA GLY A 44 -2.29 -28.01 -8.32
C GLY A 44 -2.02 -26.55 -7.96
N PHE A 45 -1.61 -25.70 -8.91
CA PHE A 45 -1.23 -24.30 -8.67
C PHE A 45 -1.49 -23.45 -9.91
N TYR A 46 -2.49 -22.57 -9.86
CA TYR A 46 -2.88 -21.75 -11.00
C TYR A 46 -2.84 -20.26 -10.65
N LEU A 47 -2.20 -19.46 -11.50
CA LEU A 47 -2.16 -17.99 -11.39
C LEU A 47 -3.36 -17.41 -12.14
N ASN A 48 -4.24 -16.68 -11.46
CA ASN A 48 -5.47 -16.17 -12.08
C ASN A 48 -5.21 -14.79 -12.69
N TRP A 49 -4.76 -13.84 -11.86
CA TRP A 49 -4.47 -12.48 -12.30
C TRP A 49 -3.55 -11.75 -11.33
N LEU A 50 -2.83 -10.77 -11.87
CA LEU A 50 -2.01 -9.80 -11.15
C LEU A 50 -2.60 -8.41 -11.36
N ARG A 51 -2.95 -7.70 -10.30
CA ARG A 51 -3.43 -6.31 -10.37
C ARG A 51 -2.40 -5.37 -9.75
N PRO A 52 -1.66 -4.62 -10.58
CA PRO A 52 -0.83 -3.55 -10.08
C PRO A 52 -1.66 -2.31 -9.75
N ALA A 53 -1.20 -1.55 -8.77
CA ALA A 53 -1.76 -0.30 -8.34
C ALA A 53 -0.62 0.63 -7.90
N VAL A 54 -0.79 1.91 -8.17
CA VAL A 54 0.10 2.97 -7.67
C VAL A 54 -0.73 3.84 -6.73
N PHE A 55 -0.14 4.30 -5.65
CA PHE A 55 -0.81 5.22 -4.74
C PHE A 55 0.13 6.33 -4.30
N ALA A 56 -0.45 7.47 -4.00
CA ALA A 56 0.22 8.60 -3.39
C ALA A 56 -0.65 9.14 -2.25
N ALA A 57 -0.03 9.55 -1.15
CA ALA A 57 -0.72 10.17 -0.03
C ALA A 57 0.05 11.39 0.48
N GLY A 58 -0.69 12.44 0.85
CA GLY A 58 -0.18 13.61 1.57
C GLY A 58 -0.76 13.63 2.98
N LEU A 59 0.03 14.05 3.95
CA LEU A 59 -0.39 14.23 5.34
C LEU A 59 0.17 15.54 5.87
N TRP A 60 -0.72 16.43 6.28
CA TRP A 60 -0.39 17.69 6.93
C TRP A 60 -0.74 17.59 8.40
N THR A 61 0.25 17.73 9.27
CA THR A 61 0.05 17.74 10.72
C THR A 61 -0.11 19.17 11.21
N ASP A 62 -1.01 19.36 12.17
CA ASP A 62 -1.26 20.61 12.89
C ASP A 62 -1.41 21.85 11.99
N PRO A 63 -2.34 21.83 11.00
CA PRO A 63 -2.47 22.90 10.00
C PRO A 63 -2.82 24.26 10.62
N GLY A 64 -3.46 24.28 11.79
CA GLY A 64 -3.79 25.50 12.53
C GLY A 64 -2.66 26.08 13.40
N ARG A 65 -1.51 25.40 13.52
CA ARG A 65 -0.36 25.84 14.33
C ARG A 65 0.91 25.84 13.48
N SER A 66 1.23 26.98 12.86
CA SER A 66 2.36 27.12 11.93
C SER A 66 3.72 26.69 12.50
N ALA A 67 3.92 26.79 13.82
CA ALA A 67 5.17 26.38 14.49
C ALA A 67 5.36 24.85 14.60
N LEU A 68 4.28 24.07 14.52
CA LEU A 68 4.30 22.60 14.64
C LEU A 68 3.97 21.89 13.31
N ARG A 69 3.64 22.68 12.27
CA ARG A 69 3.19 22.14 10.99
C ARG A 69 4.30 21.31 10.33
N LYS A 70 4.05 20.02 10.12
CA LYS A 70 4.91 19.15 9.33
C LYS A 70 4.11 18.58 8.16
N ASN A 71 4.78 18.50 7.02
CA ASN A 71 4.20 17.94 5.80
C ASN A 71 4.90 16.62 5.52
N TYR A 72 4.10 15.58 5.34
CA TYR A 72 4.54 14.25 4.98
C TYR A 72 3.90 13.88 3.64
N ALA A 73 4.66 13.21 2.80
CA ALA A 73 4.16 12.63 1.56
C ALA A 73 4.61 11.17 1.49
N SER A 74 3.79 10.34 0.85
CA SER A 74 4.05 8.94 0.62
C SER A 74 3.73 8.63 -0.83
N VAL A 75 4.59 7.89 -1.50
CA VAL A 75 4.32 7.36 -2.83
C VAL A 75 4.71 5.90 -2.84
N GLY A 76 3.87 5.05 -3.39
CA GLY A 76 4.11 3.63 -3.41
C GLY A 76 3.37 2.90 -4.52
N THR A 77 3.73 1.64 -4.66
CA THR A 77 3.10 0.71 -5.60
C THR A 77 2.70 -0.54 -4.85
N GLN A 78 1.62 -1.18 -5.26
CA GLN A 78 1.19 -2.48 -4.75
C GLN A 78 0.78 -3.37 -5.92
N ALA A 79 1.06 -4.66 -5.81
CA ALA A 79 0.60 -5.69 -6.71
C ALA A 79 -0.16 -6.75 -5.93
N ASP A 80 -1.38 -7.04 -6.38
CA ASP A 80 -2.22 -8.08 -5.82
C ASP A 80 -2.23 -9.28 -6.78
N LEU A 81 -1.64 -10.39 -6.35
CA LEU A 81 -1.60 -11.64 -7.08
C LEU A 81 -2.66 -12.59 -6.52
N ARG A 82 -3.62 -12.98 -7.36
CA ARG A 82 -4.58 -14.03 -7.03
C ARG A 82 -4.16 -15.35 -7.66
N PHE A 83 -4.11 -16.39 -6.85
CA PHE A 83 -3.76 -17.74 -7.28
C PHE A 83 -4.59 -18.77 -6.51
N SER A 84 -4.83 -19.91 -7.13
CA SER A 84 -5.58 -21.02 -6.54
C SER A 84 -4.65 -22.21 -6.31
N VAL A 85 -4.72 -22.82 -5.12
CA VAL A 85 -3.94 -24.02 -4.76
C VAL A 85 -4.88 -25.21 -4.58
N LEU A 86 -4.50 -26.34 -5.17
CA LEU A 86 -5.22 -27.61 -5.11
C LEU A 86 -6.68 -27.54 -5.60
N HIS A 87 -7.06 -26.59 -6.46
CA HIS A 87 -8.45 -26.32 -6.91
C HIS A 87 -9.45 -25.80 -5.85
N TRP A 88 -9.15 -25.85 -4.55
CA TRP A 88 -10.11 -25.47 -3.49
C TRP A 88 -9.74 -24.20 -2.72
N TYR A 89 -8.47 -23.77 -2.73
CA TYR A 89 -8.03 -22.64 -1.92
C TYR A 89 -7.65 -21.44 -2.78
N ASP A 90 -8.55 -20.45 -2.80
CA ASP A 90 -8.27 -19.15 -3.40
C ASP A 90 -7.45 -18.30 -2.45
N MET A 91 -6.22 -17.97 -2.86
CA MET A 91 -5.33 -17.10 -2.13
C MET A 91 -5.06 -15.80 -2.89
N THR A 92 -4.89 -14.72 -2.14
CA THR A 92 -4.45 -13.43 -2.66
C THR A 92 -3.21 -12.99 -1.91
N LEU A 93 -2.08 -12.98 -2.60
CA LEU A 93 -0.82 -12.41 -2.11
C LEU A 93 -0.73 -10.95 -2.58
N SER A 94 -0.69 -10.02 -1.63
CA SER A 94 -0.47 -8.60 -1.88
C SER A 94 0.95 -8.21 -1.47
N VAL A 95 1.71 -7.64 -2.40
CA VAL A 95 3.05 -7.11 -2.14
C VAL A 95 3.09 -5.64 -2.56
N GLY A 96 3.58 -4.77 -1.72
CA GLY A 96 3.73 -3.35 -2.01
C GLY A 96 5.01 -2.77 -1.44
N TYR A 97 5.39 -1.63 -1.99
CA TYR A 97 6.53 -0.85 -1.57
C TYR A 97 6.15 0.62 -1.56
N ALA A 98 6.53 1.34 -0.51
CA ALA A 98 6.25 2.75 -0.35
C ALA A 98 7.49 3.50 0.09
N VAL A 99 7.59 4.76 -0.32
CA VAL A 99 8.63 5.69 0.09
C VAL A 99 7.96 6.90 0.74
N GLY A 100 8.41 7.22 1.95
CA GLY A 100 7.96 8.37 2.72
C GLY A 100 8.90 9.56 2.57
N TYR A 101 8.33 10.76 2.54
CA TYR A 101 9.01 12.04 2.44
C TYR A 101 8.50 12.98 3.52
N GLN A 102 9.41 13.66 4.22
CA GLN A 102 9.07 14.74 5.14
C GLN A 102 9.57 16.06 4.55
N GLY A 103 8.65 16.92 4.12
CA GLY A 103 8.97 18.08 3.28
C GLY A 103 9.66 17.65 1.98
N SER A 104 10.88 18.12 1.74
CA SER A 104 11.69 17.78 0.56
C SER A 104 12.67 16.62 0.79
N ARG A 105 12.78 16.09 2.02
CA ARG A 105 13.72 15.02 2.35
C ARG A 105 13.02 13.67 2.38
N ARG A 106 13.67 12.65 1.81
CA ARG A 106 13.24 11.25 1.96
C ARG A 106 13.36 10.87 3.43
N ALA A 107 12.24 10.47 4.04
CA ALA A 107 12.18 10.05 5.43
C ALA A 107 12.49 8.55 5.55
N GLY A 108 11.92 7.72 4.67
CA GLY A 108 12.05 6.28 4.77
C GLY A 108 11.46 5.53 3.60
N SER A 109 11.45 4.20 3.72
CA SER A 109 10.71 3.32 2.83
C SER A 109 10.25 2.07 3.55
N GLU A 110 9.14 1.51 3.11
CA GLU A 110 8.48 0.38 3.75
C GLU A 110 8.07 -0.65 2.71
N TRP A 111 8.31 -1.92 3.03
CA TRP A 111 7.77 -3.06 2.30
C TRP A 111 6.51 -3.54 3.00
N MET A 112 5.45 -3.75 2.22
CA MET A 112 4.17 -4.27 2.69
C MET A 112 3.96 -5.62 2.04
N ILE A 113 3.82 -6.66 2.85
CA ILE A 113 3.51 -8.02 2.37
C ILE A 113 2.29 -8.51 3.16
N SER A 114 1.29 -9.01 2.46
CA SER A 114 0.07 -9.56 3.06
C SER A 114 -0.39 -10.77 2.28
N LEU A 115 -0.78 -11.82 2.98
CA LEU A 115 -1.43 -12.98 2.40
C LEU A 115 -2.85 -13.06 2.94
N LYS A 116 -3.82 -13.19 2.04
CA LYS A 116 -5.21 -13.50 2.37
C LYS A 116 -5.56 -14.88 1.83
N ILE A 117 -6.06 -15.73 2.72
CA ILE A 117 -6.63 -17.04 2.41
C ILE A 117 -8.16 -16.87 2.48
N MET A 118 -8.89 -17.33 1.47
CA MET A 118 -10.36 -17.30 1.43
C MET A 118 -10.95 -18.63 1.90
#